data_AF-A0A8J6NP61-F1
#
_entry.id   AF-A0A8J6NP61-F1
#
_cell.length_a   1.000
_cell.length_b   1.000
_cell.length_c   1.000
_cell.angle_alpha   90.00
_cell.angle_beta   90.00
_cell.angle_gamma   90.00
#
_symmetry.space_group_name_H-M   'P 1'
#
loop_
_entity.id
_entity.type
_entity.pdbx_description
1 polymer ?
#
loop_
_entity_poly.entity_id
_entity_poly.type
_entity_poly.pdbx_seq_one_letter_code
_entity_poly.pdbx_strand_id
1 'polypeptide(L)' 'MLETRITDRKSASRWQKKYDPQAPRVGDLAPDFELRDAHGQNPVRLSDFRNKKPVALIFGSFT' A
#
# COMPACT_ATOMS: atom_id res chain seq x y z
N MET A 1 10.68 -17.22 -9.68
CA MET A 1 10.68 -15.75 -9.62
C MET A 1 11.53 -15.38 -8.40
N LEU A 2 12.74 -14.84 -8.58
CA LEU A 2 13.62 -14.50 -7.46
C LEU A 2 13.14 -13.19 -6.83
N GLU A 3 12.48 -13.28 -5.67
CA GLU A 3 12.16 -12.12 -4.85
C GLU A 3 13.45 -11.43 -4.43
N THR A 4 13.61 -10.18 -4.85
CA THR A 4 14.76 -9.36 -4.43
C THR A 4 14.52 -8.93 -2.99
N ARG A 5 15.12 -9.63 -2.03
CA ARG A 5 15.06 -9.22 -0.61
C ARG A 5 15.68 -7.83 -0.45
N ILE A 6 14.95 -6.93 0.20
CA ILE A 6 15.45 -5.63 0.62
C ILE A 6 16.15 -5.82 1.96
N THR A 7 17.47 -5.73 1.98
CA THR A 7 18.31 -6.00 3.17
C THR A 7 19.03 -4.76 3.68
N ASP A 8 19.11 -3.70 2.87
CA ASP A 8 19.89 -2.51 3.16
C ASP A 8 19.29 -1.28 2.46
N ARG A 9 19.76 -0.09 2.84
CA ARG A 9 19.24 1.17 2.29
C ARG A 9 19.49 1.32 0.79
N LYS A 10 20.61 0.82 0.25
CA LYS A 10 20.91 0.92 -1.18
C LYS A 10 20.00 0.00 -1.98
N SER A 11 19.75 -1.23 -1.52
CA SER A 11 18.77 -2.12 -2.14
C SER A 11 17.36 -1.54 -2.08
N ALA A 12 16.93 -0.96 -0.95
CA ALA A 12 15.65 -0.26 -0.82
C ALA A 12 15.53 0.91 -1.83
N SER A 13 16.55 1.76 -1.93
CA SER A 13 16.53 2.91 -2.83
C SER A 13 16.47 2.51 -4.31
N ARG A 14 17.15 1.42 -4.69
CA ARG A 14 17.09 0.87 -6.05
C ARG A 14 15.70 0.30 -6.37
N TRP A 15 15.11 -0.41 -5.41
CA TRP A 15 13.75 -0.91 -5.53
C TRP A 15 12.78 0.26 -5.73
N GLN A 16 12.82 1.28 -4.85
CA GLN A 16 11.96 2.45 -4.98
C GLN A 16 12.11 3.09 -6.35
N LYS A 17 13.33 3.45 -6.79
CA LYS A 17 13.55 4.06 -8.11
C LYS A 17 12.99 3.26 -9.28
N LYS A 18 12.99 1.92 -9.19
CA LYS A 18 12.47 1.04 -10.23
C LYS A 18 10.94 1.06 -10.31
N TYR A 19 10.26 1.13 -9.17
CA TYR A 19 8.80 1.00 -9.08
C TYR A 19 8.06 2.34 -8.90
N ASP A 20 8.75 3.40 -8.49
CA ASP A 20 8.20 4.75 -8.33
C ASP A 20 7.41 5.24 -9.56
N PRO A 21 7.85 4.98 -10.82
CA PRO A 21 7.09 5.38 -12.00
C PRO A 21 5.71 4.70 -12.14
N GLN A 22 5.47 3.60 -11.40
CA GLN A 22 4.18 2.89 -11.38
C GLN A 22 3.29 3.32 -10.20
N ALA A 23 3.79 4.18 -9.30
CA ALA A 23 3.01 4.67 -8.18
C ALA A 23 1.90 5.62 -8.68
N PRO A 24 0.71 5.58 -8.05
CA PRO A 24 -0.37 6.52 -8.37
C PRO A 24 0.09 7.95 -8.06
N ARG A 25 -0.22 8.88 -8.97
CA ARG A 25 0.09 10.31 -8.80
C ARG A 25 -1.02 11.01 -8.03
N VAL A 26 -0.76 12.24 -7.59
CA VAL A 26 -1.78 13.09 -6.98
C VAL A 26 -2.94 13.28 -7.95
N GLY A 27 -4.17 12.99 -7.49
CA GLY A 27 -5.38 13.05 -8.30
C GLY A 27 -5.75 11.73 -9.00
N ASP A 28 -4.82 10.78 -9.12
CA ASP A 28 -5.15 9.44 -9.62
C ASP A 28 -6.03 8.71 -8.57
N LEU A 29 -6.91 7.84 -9.06
CA LEU A 29 -7.71 6.99 -8.19
C LEU A 29 -6.80 6.02 -7.43
N ALA A 30 -6.93 5.98 -6.10
CA ALA A 30 -6.17 5.04 -5.28
C ALA A 30 -6.45 3.58 -5.70
N PRO A 31 -5.41 2.73 -5.88
CA PRO A 31 -5.57 1.31 -6.15
C PRO A 31 -6.44 0.63 -5.09
N ASP A 32 -7.39 -0.18 -5.53
CA ASP A 32 -8.27 -0.87 -4.59
C ASP A 32 -7.54 -2.06 -3.96
N PHE A 33 -7.87 -2.33 -2.71
CA PHE A 33 -7.38 -3.50 -1.98
C PHE A 33 -8.40 -3.90 -0.93
N GLU A 34 -8.31 -5.16 -0.51
CA GLU A 34 -9.09 -5.71 0.58
C GLU A 34 -8.14 -6.27 1.64
N LEU A 35 -8.33 -5.86 2.89
CA LEU A 35 -7.62 -6.38 4.05
C LEU A 35 -8.62 -6.80 5.11
N ARG A 36 -8.19 -7.64 6.03
CA ARG A 36 -8.98 -7.89 7.25
C ARG A 36 -8.83 -6.70 8.19
N ASP A 37 -9.86 -6.45 8.99
CA ASP A 37 -9.82 -5.46 10.07
C ASP A 37 -8.73 -5.78 11.11
N ALA A 38 -8.56 -4.88 12.09
CA ALA A 38 -7.56 -5.03 13.14
C ALA A 38 -7.75 -6.28 14.02
N HIS A 39 -8.93 -6.92 13.97
CA HIS A 39 -9.21 -8.17 14.66
C HIS A 39 -9.02 -9.41 13.77
N GLY A 40 -8.65 -9.23 12.50
CA GLY A 40 -8.48 -10.31 11.54
C GLY A 40 -9.80 -10.92 11.08
N GLN A 41 -10.94 -10.26 11.29
CA GLN A 41 -12.26 -10.85 11.07
C GLN A 41 -12.89 -10.33 9.78
N ASN A 42 -13.27 -9.05 9.77
CA ASN A 42 -14.12 -8.52 8.71
C ASN A 42 -13.25 -8.03 7.54
N PRO A 43 -13.60 -8.38 6.29
CA PRO A 43 -12.97 -7.78 5.13
C PRO A 43 -13.34 -6.29 5.05
N VAL A 44 -12.33 -5.47 4.75
CA VAL A 44 -12.43 -4.04 4.58
C VAL A 44 -11.82 -3.70 3.23
N ARG A 45 -12.65 -3.20 2.32
CA ARG A 45 -12.22 -2.80 0.98
C ARG A 45 -12.08 -1.28 0.90
N LEU A 46 -10.99 -0.78 0.32
CA LEU A 46 -10.73 0.66 0.23
C LEU A 46 -11.85 1.39 -0.53
N SER A 47 -12.33 0.81 -1.63
CA SER A 47 -13.35 1.43 -2.47
C SER A 47 -14.69 1.67 -1.75
N ASP A 48 -14.97 0.97 -0.65
CA ASP A 48 -16.20 1.15 0.11
C ASP A 48 -16.27 2.50 0.85
N PHE A 49 -15.14 3.20 0.99
CA PHE A 49 -15.05 4.53 1.60
C PHE A 49 -15.13 5.69 0.60
N ARG A 50 -15.07 5.41 -0.70
CA ARG A 50 -15.08 6.45 -1.75
C ARG A 50 -16.31 7.34 -1.61
N ASN A 51 -16.12 8.65 -1.73
CA ASN A 51 -17.16 9.69 -1.65
C ASN A 51 -17.97 9.74 -0.34
N LYS A 52 -17.57 8.99 0.70
CA LYS A 52 -18.22 9.03 2.02
C LYS A 52 -17.47 9.92 3.01
N LYS A 53 -16.14 9.84 2.99
CA LYS A 53 -15.24 10.62 3.84
C LYS A 53 -13.80 10.58 3.31
N PRO A 54 -12.94 11.55 3.67
CA PRO A 54 -11.50 11.43 3.46
C PRO A 54 -10.92 10.20 4.16
N VAL A 55 -9.93 9.57 3.56
CA VAL A 55 -9.25 8.36 4.06
C VAL A 55 -7.74 8.57 4.06
N ALA A 56 -7.08 8.15 5.14
CA ALA A 56 -5.62 8.09 5.24
C ALA A 56 -5.17 6.63 5.26
N LEU A 57 -4.09 6.32 4.54
CA LEU A 57 -3.43 5.01 4.55
C LEU A 57 -2.13 5.10 5.35
N ILE A 58 -1.97 4.21 6.32
CA ILE A 58 -0.78 4.14 7.17
C ILE A 58 -0.23 2.72 7.04
N PHE A 59 1.01 2.61 6.53
CA PHE A 59 1.75 1.36 6.50
C PHE A 59 2.61 1.30 7.75
N GLY A 60 2.33 0.34 8.62
CA GLY A 60 3.04 0.13 9.86
C GLY A 60 3.15 -1.35 10.18
N SER A 61 3.85 -1.66 11.27
CA SER A 61 3.88 -3.00 11.82
C SER A 61 2.94 -3.05 13.03
N PHE A 62 2.01 -4.00 13.02
CA PHE A 62 1.18 -4.34 14.17
C PHE A 62 1.65 -5.71 14.65
N THR A 63 2.47 -5.72 15.70
CA THR A 63 3.08 -6.91 16.31
C THR A 63 2.58 -7.08 17.73
#